data_AF-A0A420DBI6-F1
#
_entry.id   AF-A0A420DBI6-F1
#
_cell.length_a   1.000
_cell.length_b   1.000
_cell.length_c   1.000
_cell.angle_alpha   90.00
_cell.angle_beta   90.00
_cell.angle_gamma   90.00
#
_symmetry.space_group_name_H-M   'P 1'
#
loop_
_entity.id
_entity.type
_entity.pdbx_description
1 polymer ?
#
loop_
_entity_poly.entity_id
_entity_poly.type
_entity_poly.pdbx_seq_one_letter_code
_entity_poly.pdbx_strand_id
1 'polypeptide(L)' 'MKKYQETIYKIILLFSVLINLFLIGLLFFVLRDSFAGKGGWSMEGRGFWFFIGIIFAYSLMNSIFIIRFLKIKSTQE' A
#
# COMPACT_ATOMS: atom_id res chain seq x y z
N MET A 1 8.37 -27.55 9.88
CA MET A 1 8.63 -26.39 8.97
C MET A 1 7.41 -25.49 8.69
N LYS A 2 6.15 -25.95 8.82
CA LYS A 2 4.94 -25.13 8.51
C LYS A 2 4.71 -23.90 9.42
N LYS A 3 4.90 -24.02 10.74
CA LYS A 3 4.60 -22.92 11.71
C LYS A 3 5.45 -21.66 11.51
N TYR A 4 6.74 -21.82 11.20
CA TYR A 4 7.62 -20.66 10.96
C TYR A 4 7.23 -19.91 9.68
N GLN A 5 6.84 -20.64 8.62
CA GLN A 5 6.34 -20.00 7.42
C GLN A 5 5.02 -19.27 7.68
N GLU A 6 4.08 -19.87 8.41
CA GLU A 6 2.83 -19.18 8.80
C GLU A 6 3.07 -17.88 9.59
N THR A 7 4.00 -17.91 10.55
CA THR A 7 4.33 -16.71 11.34
C THR A 7 4.95 -15.63 10.47
N ILE A 8 5.90 -15.98 9.60
CA ILE A 8 6.51 -15.04 8.65
C ILE A 8 5.44 -14.47 7.72
N TYR A 9 4.51 -15.29 7.23
CA TYR A 9 3.40 -14.84 6.38
C TYR A 9 2.48 -13.86 7.09
N LYS A 10 2.07 -14.14 8.33
CA LYS A 10 1.24 -13.22 9.12
C LYS A 10 1.93 -11.88 9.35
N ILE A 11 3.24 -11.91 9.62
CA ILE A 11 4.04 -10.69 9.78
C ILE A 11 4.06 -9.89 8.47
N ILE A 12 4.34 -10.52 7.33
CA ILE A 12 4.33 -9.85 6.02
C ILE A 12 2.96 -9.24 5.73
N LEU A 13 1.88 -9.97 6.01
CA LEU A 13 0.51 -9.50 5.78
C LEU A 13 0.18 -8.28 6.67
N LEU A 14 0.57 -8.32 7.93
CA LEU A 14 0.36 -7.23 8.87
C LEU A 14 1.19 -5.99 8.51
N PHE A 15 2.43 -6.21 8.06
CA PHE A 15 3.31 -5.14 7.56
C PHE A 15 2.76 -4.51 6.27
N SER A 16 2.18 -5.32 5.38
CA SER A 16 1.51 -4.87 4.17
C SER A 16 0.30 -3.96 4.48
N VAL A 17 -0.52 -4.33 5.46
CA VAL A 17 -1.64 -3.50 5.94
C VAL A 17 -1.14 -2.18 6.54
N LEU A 18 -0.09 -2.22 7.37
CA LEU A 18 0.54 -1.03 7.97
C LEU A 18 1.06 -0.05 6.90
N ILE A 19 1.77 -0.56 5.89
CA ILE A 19 2.28 0.26 4.79
C ILE A 19 1.13 0.89 4.01
N ASN A 20 0.06 0.13 3.71
CA ASN A 20 -1.10 0.69 3.02
C ASN A 20 -1.77 1.82 3.82
N LEU A 21 -1.97 1.63 5.13
CA LEU A 21 -2.48 2.68 6.02
C LEU A 21 -1.59 3.92 6.03
N PHE A 22 -0.27 3.72 6.08
CA PHE A 22 0.70 4.81 6.01
C PHE A 22 0.65 5.56 4.67
N LEU A 23 0.56 4.83 3.55
CA LEU A 23 0.45 5.42 2.21
C LEU A 23 -0.85 6.20 2.02
N ILE A 24 -1.98 5.69 2.54
CA ILE A 24 -3.26 6.42 2.54
C ILE A 24 -3.18 7.69 3.38
N GLY A 25 -2.55 7.62 4.55
CA GLY A 25 -2.31 8.78 5.40
C GLY A 25 -1.48 9.85 4.69
N LEU A 26 -0.37 9.45 4.06
CA LEU A 26 0.44 10.34 3.24
C LEU A 26 -0.36 10.94 2.08
N LEU A 27 -1.12 10.12 1.34
CA LEU A 27 -1.98 10.58 0.26
C LEU A 27 -2.96 11.66 0.74
N PHE A 28 -3.60 11.44 1.90
CA PHE A 28 -4.52 12.40 2.50
C PHE A 28 -3.83 13.71 2.88
N PHE A 29 -2.63 13.65 3.47
CA PHE A 29 -1.85 14.84 3.80
C PHE A 29 -1.47 15.64 2.55
N VAL A 30 -0.98 14.96 1.51
CA VAL A 30 -0.56 15.61 0.26
C VAL A 30 -1.78 16.21 -0.47
N LEU A 31 -2.91 15.49 -0.54
CA LEU A 31 -4.16 16.01 -1.12
C LEU A 31 -4.68 17.22 -0.35
N ARG A 32 -4.72 17.14 0.99
CA ARG A 32 -5.17 18.24 1.85
C ARG A 32 -4.31 19.49 1.68
N ASP A 33 -2.99 19.33 1.64
CA ASP A 33 -2.05 20.45 1.44
C ASP A 33 -2.21 21.08 0.06
N SER A 34 -2.39 20.25 -0.98
CA SER A 34 -2.64 20.69 -2.35
C SER A 34 -3.97 21.44 -2.49
N PHE A 35 -5.06 20.96 -1.89
CA PHE A 35 -6.36 21.65 -1.92
C PHE A 35 -6.42 22.93 -1.08
N ALA A 36 -5.62 23.02 -0.01
CA ALA A 36 -5.60 24.19 0.86
C ALA A 36 -4.86 25.40 0.25
N GLY A 37 -4.26 25.25 -0.95
CA GLY A 37 -3.52 26.32 -1.64
C GLY A 37 -2.31 26.85 -0.86
N LYS A 38 -1.88 26.13 0.20
CA LYS A 38 -0.79 26.53 1.09
C LYS A 38 0.57 26.00 0.66
N GLY A 39 0.63 25.16 -0.38
CA GLY A 39 1.80 24.92 -1.24
C GLY A 39 3.15 24.75 -0.55
N GLY A 40 3.19 24.27 0.69
CA GLY A 40 4.44 24.08 1.43
C GLY A 40 5.20 22.85 0.93
N TRP A 41 4.45 21.87 0.42
CA TRP A 41 4.99 20.76 -0.33
C TRP A 41 5.11 21.18 -1.79
N SER A 42 6.31 21.61 -2.19
CA SER A 42 6.72 21.98 -3.55
C SER A 42 6.68 20.81 -4.55
N MET A 43 5.66 19.94 -4.47
CA MET A 43 5.37 18.89 -5.45
C MET A 43 4.18 19.31 -6.32
N GLU A 44 4.13 20.54 -6.78
CA GLU A 44 3.15 20.93 -7.80
C GLU A 44 3.56 20.35 -9.17
N GLY A 45 2.67 19.56 -9.79
CA GLY A 45 2.88 18.97 -11.11
C GLY A 45 3.25 17.48 -11.12
N ARG A 46 4.24 17.09 -11.94
CA ARG A 46 4.59 15.68 -12.24
C ARG A 46 4.95 14.84 -11.01
N GLY A 47 5.58 15.44 -9.99
CA GLY A 47 6.00 14.73 -8.77
C GLY A 47 4.82 14.20 -7.94
N PHE A 48 3.75 14.98 -7.83
CA PHE A 48 2.52 14.57 -7.16
C PHE A 48 1.85 13.38 -7.85
N TRP A 49 1.72 13.44 -9.18
CA TRP A 49 1.17 12.33 -9.96
C TRP A 49 2.06 11.08 -9.92
N PHE A 50 3.39 11.24 -9.84
CA PHE A 50 4.32 10.14 -9.66
C PHE A 50 4.18 9.49 -8.28
N PHE A 51 3.98 10.29 -7.23
CA PHE A 51 3.74 9.81 -5.87
C PHE A 51 2.43 9.01 -5.78
N ILE A 52 1.36 9.52 -6.38
CA ILE A 52 0.09 8.80 -6.53
C ILE A 52 0.30 7.50 -7.30
N GLY A 53 1.04 7.54 -8.41
CA GLY A 53 1.34 6.36 -9.23
C GLY A 53 2.06 5.26 -8.46
N ILE A 54 3.04 5.61 -7.62
CA ILE A 54 3.77 4.66 -6.75
C ILE A 54 2.82 4.04 -5.71
N ILE A 55 1.99 4.87 -5.04
CA ILE A 55 1.01 4.38 -4.07
C ILE A 55 0.02 3.41 -4.74
N PHE A 56 -0.45 3.77 -5.92
CA PHE A 56 -1.40 2.96 -6.69
C PHE A 56 -0.79 1.63 -7.12
N ALA A 57 0.41 1.66 -7.72
CA ALA A 57 1.12 0.46 -8.16
C ALA A 57 1.44 -0.49 -6.98
N TYR A 58 1.87 0.08 -5.85
CA TYR A 58 2.16 -0.69 -4.64
C TYR A 58 0.89 -1.35 -4.07
N SER A 59 -0.21 -0.59 -4.00
CA SER A 59 -1.51 -1.11 -3.57
C SER A 59 -2.03 -2.21 -4.49
N LEU A 60 -1.85 -2.05 -5.81
CA LEU A 60 -2.28 -3.02 -6.81
C LEU A 60 -1.49 -4.33 -6.69
N MET A 61 -0.16 -4.25 -6.57
CA MET A 61 0.69 -5.42 -6.33
C MET A 61 0.32 -6.14 -5.04
N ASN A 62 0.08 -5.41 -3.94
CA ASN A 62 -0.37 -5.99 -2.68
C ASN A 62 -1.72 -6.69 -2.82
N SER A 63 -2.68 -6.08 -3.50
CA SER A 63 -3.99 -6.68 -3.75
C SER A 63 -3.89 -7.97 -4.57
N ILE A 64 -3.10 -7.97 -5.66
CA ILE A 64 -2.85 -9.16 -6.47
C ILE A 64 -2.18 -10.27 -5.65
N PHE A 65 -1.21 -9.91 -4.79
CA PHE A 65 -0.53 -10.86 -3.91
C PHE A 65 -1.52 -11.51 -2.93
N ILE A 66 -2.39 -10.72 -2.29
CA ILE A 66 -3.44 -11.21 -1.38
C ILE A 66 -4.44 -12.11 -2.11
N ILE A 67 -4.92 -11.70 -3.29
CA ILE A 67 -5.89 -12.49 -4.08
C ILE A 67 -5.29 -13.83 -4.51
N ARG A 68 -4.06 -13.83 -5.05
CA ARG A 68 -3.37 -15.08 -5.40
C ARG A 68 -3.19 -15.98 -4.19
N PHE A 69 -2.83 -15.40 -3.05
CA PHE A 69 -2.67 -16.14 -1.81
C PHE A 69 -3.97 -16.79 -1.33
N LEU A 70 -5.08 -16.04 -1.31
CA LEU A 70 -6.40 -16.58 -0.95
C LEU A 70 -6.83 -17.70 -1.90
N LYS A 71 -6.56 -17.55 -3.20
CA LYS A 71 -6.90 -18.56 -4.23
C LYS A 71 -6.08 -19.84 -4.08
N ILE A 72 -4.78 -19.72 -3.76
CA ILE A 72 -3.91 -20.88 -3.47
C ILE A 72 -4.38 -21.60 -2.20
N LYS A 73 -4.74 -20.84 -1.16
CA LYS A 73 -5.22 -21.42 0.10
C LYS A 73 -6.55 -22.17 -0.09
N SER A 74 -7.49 -21.64 -0.86
CA SER A 74 -8.79 -22.30 -1.12
C SER A 74 -8.69 -23.55 -2.00
N THR A 75 -7.56 -23.78 -2.67
CA THR A 75 -7.33 -24.98 -3.50
C THR A 75 -6.58 -26.07 -2.73
N GLN A 76 -6.13 -25.77 -1.51
CA GLN A 76 -5.38 -26.67 -0.62
C GLN A 76 -6.22 -27.13 0.59
N GLU A 77 -7.46 -26.66 0.70
CA GLU A 77 -8.53 -27.20 1.58
C GLU A 77 -9.45 -28.10 0.76
#